data_AF-A0A2D6Y4R0-F1
#
_entry.id   AF-A0A2D6Y4R0-F1
#
_cell.length_a   1.000
_cell.length_b   1.000
_cell.length_c   1.000
_cell.angle_alpha   90.00
_cell.angle_beta   90.00
_cell.angle_gamma   90.00
#
_symmetry.space_group_name_H-M   'P 1'
#
loop_
_entity.id
_entity.type
_entity.pdbx_description
1 polymer ?
#
loop_
_entity_poly.entity_id
_entity_poly.type
_entity_poly.pdbx_seq_one_letter_code
_entity_poly.pdbx_strand_id
1 'polypeptide(L)'
;MSRASRLIKQLDKVLDRYDTFGDDPESFVDPVLSDLQSQIEAILDKSKTKHWAEIYVERDRARIKQAVLNRLMGLSSQSSDRE
;
A
#
# COMPACT_ATOMS: atom_id res chain seq x y z
N MET A 1 3.07 11.81 -15.98
CA MET A 1 2.62 10.94 -14.86
C MET A 1 1.19 11.32 -14.51
N SER A 2 0.26 10.36 -14.40
CA SER A 2 -1.14 10.66 -14.04
C SER A 2 -1.23 11.11 -12.57
N ARG A 3 -2.39 11.64 -12.14
CA ARG A 3 -2.60 11.98 -10.72
C ARG A 3 -2.57 10.74 -9.82
N ALA A 4 -3.18 9.64 -10.28
CA ALA A 4 -3.13 8.35 -9.58
C ALA A 4 -1.69 7.82 -9.45
N SER A 5 -0.93 7.81 -10.55
CA SER A 5 0.49 7.42 -10.54
C SER A 5 1.33 8.28 -9.59
N ARG A 6 1.00 9.58 -9.44
CA ARG A 6 1.68 10.46 -8.48
C ARG A 6 1.31 10.12 -7.04
N LEU A 7 0.03 9.87 -6.76
CA LEU A 7 -0.44 9.42 -5.43
C LEU A 7 0.27 8.12 -5.04
N ILE A 8 0.28 7.10 -5.91
CA ILE A 8 0.91 5.81 -5.67
C ILE A 8 2.40 5.97 -5.33
N LYS A 9 3.14 6.76 -6.14
CA LYS A 9 4.56 7.02 -5.85
C LYS A 9 4.79 7.76 -4.54
N GLN A 10 3.86 8.63 -4.15
CA GLN A 10 3.97 9.33 -2.88
C GLN A 10 3.63 8.41 -1.71
N LEU A 11 2.66 7.51 -1.86
CA LEU A 11 2.34 6.46 -0.89
C LEU A 11 3.58 5.59 -0.62
N ASP A 12 4.23 5.07 -1.67
CA ASP A 12 5.45 4.28 -1.52
C ASP A 12 6.52 5.05 -0.73
N LYS A 13 6.76 6.33 -1.08
CA LYS A 13 7.73 7.18 -0.39
C LYS A 13 7.39 7.47 1.07
N VAL A 14 6.11 7.53 1.43
CA VAL A 14 5.68 7.76 2.82
C VAL A 14 5.89 6.47 3.61
N LEU A 15 5.49 5.33 3.05
CA LEU A 15 5.67 4.02 3.67
C LEU A 15 7.15 3.67 3.89
N ASP A 16 8.02 4.01 2.93
CA ASP A 16 9.48 3.79 3.02
C ASP A 16 10.15 4.57 4.18
N ARG A 17 9.46 5.52 4.82
CA ARG A 17 9.99 6.26 5.99
C ARG A 17 9.85 5.49 7.30
N TYR A 18 9.02 4.45 7.34
CA TYR A 18 8.79 3.66 8.54
C TYR A 18 9.75 2.46 8.56
N ASP A 19 10.59 2.38 9.59
CA ASP A 19 11.49 1.24 9.77
C ASP A 19 10.74 -0.03 10.19
N THR A 20 9.56 0.11 10.80
CA THR A 20 8.66 -0.98 11.21
C THR A 20 7.22 -0.49 11.34
N PHE A 21 6.26 -1.41 11.21
CA PHE A 21 4.82 -1.18 11.40
C PHE A 21 4.28 -1.79 12.70
N GLY A 22 5.15 -2.41 13.52
CA GLY A 22 4.77 -3.03 14.80
C GLY A 22 3.70 -4.12 14.69
N ASP A 23 2.94 -4.31 15.76
CA ASP A 23 1.88 -5.32 15.86
C ASP A 23 0.53 -4.84 15.31
N ASP A 24 0.38 -3.54 15.06
CA ASP A 24 -0.83 -2.92 14.49
C ASP A 24 -0.49 -2.02 13.28
N PRO A 25 -0.23 -2.61 12.10
CA PRO A 25 0.01 -1.85 10.88
C PRO A 25 -1.17 -0.96 10.45
N GLU A 26 -2.41 -1.27 10.87
CA GLU A 26 -3.59 -0.50 10.49
C GLU A 26 -3.61 0.89 11.16
N SER A 27 -2.99 1.03 12.34
CA SER A 27 -2.82 2.32 13.02
C SER A 27 -2.08 3.39 12.20
N PHE A 28 -1.32 2.99 11.18
CA PHE A 28 -0.56 3.89 10.30
C PHE A 28 -1.39 4.47 9.14
N VAL A 29 -2.60 3.94 8.90
CA VAL A 29 -3.43 4.36 7.76
C VAL A 29 -3.79 5.85 7.83
N ASP A 30 -4.28 6.33 8.98
CA ASP A 30 -4.69 7.74 9.13
C ASP A 30 -3.51 8.72 9.01
N PRO A 31 -2.35 8.51 9.66
CA PRO A 31 -1.15 9.30 9.43
C PRO A 31 -0.72 9.33 7.96
N VAL A 32 -0.71 8.17 7.28
CA VAL A 32 -0.32 8.09 5.87
C VAL A 32 -1.33 8.82 4.97
N LEU A 33 -2.63 8.72 5.26
CA LEU A 33 -3.65 9.46 4.53
C LEU A 33 -3.49 10.98 4.71
N SER A 34 -3.17 11.42 5.93
CA SER A 34 -2.89 12.83 6.21
C SER A 34 -1.72 13.36 5.37
N ASP A 35 -0.63 12.59 5.27
CA ASP A 35 0.55 12.91 4.45
C ASP A 35 0.25 12.95 2.94
N LEU A 36 -0.82 12.29 2.48
CA LEU A 36 -1.24 12.19 1.08
C LEU A 36 -2.42 13.10 0.72
N GLN A 37 -2.93 13.88 1.68
CA GLN A 37 -4.17 14.65 1.55
C GLN A 37 -4.22 15.49 0.27
N SER A 38 -3.14 16.21 -0.05
CA SER A 38 -3.08 17.06 -1.25
C SER A 38 -3.18 16.28 -2.57
N GLN A 39 -2.62 15.07 -2.64
CA GLN A 39 -2.71 14.23 -3.83
C GLN A 39 -4.09 13.59 -3.94
N ILE A 40 -4.70 13.22 -2.80
CA ILE A 40 -6.06 12.69 -2.73
C ILE A 40 -7.05 13.75 -3.24
N GLU A 41 -6.99 14.97 -2.71
CA GLU A 41 -7.82 16.10 -3.16
C GLU A 41 -7.68 16.37 -4.65
N ALA A 42 -6.45 16.32 -5.18
CA ALA A 42 -6.22 16.51 -6.61
C ALA A 42 -6.89 15.44 -7.50
N ILE A 43 -7.01 14.21 -7.00
CA ILE A 43 -7.72 13.12 -7.71
C ILE A 43 -9.23 13.34 -7.61
N LEU A 44 -9.74 13.74 -6.46
CA LEU A 44 -11.17 13.98 -6.23
C LEU A 44 -11.68 15.17 -7.06
N ASP A 45 -10.96 16.28 -7.10
CA ASP A 45 -11.32 17.51 -7.83
C ASP A 45 -11.48 17.28 -9.34
N LYS A 46 -10.59 16.47 -9.94
CA LYS A 46 -10.61 16.15 -11.39
C LYS A 46 -10.61 14.65 -11.61
N SER A 47 -11.57 14.02 -10.97
CA SER A 47 -11.83 12.59 -11.03
C SER A 47 -12.08 12.16 -12.48
N LYS A 48 -11.29 11.19 -12.95
CA LYS A 48 -11.45 10.54 -14.25
C LYS A 48 -11.46 9.05 -14.04
N THR A 49 -12.29 8.31 -14.77
CA THR A 49 -12.36 6.84 -14.71
C THR A 49 -10.98 6.18 -14.81
N LYS A 50 -10.09 6.76 -15.63
CA LYS A 50 -8.71 6.29 -15.78
C LYS A 50 -7.89 6.36 -14.47
N HIS A 51 -8.07 7.39 -13.66
CA HIS A 51 -7.34 7.51 -12.38
C HIS A 51 -7.75 6.39 -11.41
N TRP A 52 -9.05 6.10 -11.33
CA TRP A 52 -9.56 5.01 -10.49
C TRP A 52 -9.13 3.64 -10.99
N ALA A 53 -9.10 3.41 -12.30
CA ALA A 53 -8.59 2.17 -12.87
C ALA A 53 -7.13 1.89 -12.43
N GLU A 54 -6.28 2.92 -12.45
CA GLU A 54 -4.89 2.80 -11.96
C GLU A 54 -4.84 2.49 -10.46
N ILE A 55 -5.68 3.15 -9.64
CA ILE A 55 -5.78 2.87 -8.20
C ILE A 55 -6.25 1.42 -7.94
N TYR A 56 -7.24 0.93 -8.68
CA TYR A 56 -7.74 -0.44 -8.53
C TYR A 56 -6.67 -1.48 -8.87
N VAL A 57 -5.90 -1.27 -9.95
CA VAL A 57 -4.80 -2.15 -10.33
C VAL A 57 -3.75 -2.21 -9.21
N GLU A 58 -3.35 -1.07 -8.65
CA GLU A 58 -2.35 -1.07 -7.57
C GLU A 58 -2.87 -1.63 -6.24
N ARG A 59 -4.15 -1.43 -5.92
CA ARG A 59 -4.81 -2.14 -4.80
C ARG A 59 -4.75 -3.65 -4.97
N ASP A 60 -5.06 -4.14 -6.17
CA ASP A 60 -5.05 -5.58 -6.43
C ASP A 60 -3.61 -6.13 -6.46
N ARG A 61 -2.64 -5.36 -6.94
CA ARG A 61 -1.21 -5.67 -6.80
C ARG A 61 -0.81 -5.80 -5.33
N ALA A 62 -1.24 -4.87 -4.46
CA ALA A 62 -0.94 -4.92 -3.03
C ALA A 62 -1.52 -6.17 -2.36
N ARG A 63 -2.76 -6.56 -2.70
CA ARG A 63 -3.38 -7.81 -2.22
C ARG A 63 -2.59 -9.04 -2.63
N ILE A 64 -2.13 -9.10 -3.88
CA ILE A 64 -1.30 -10.21 -4.37
C ILE A 64 0.03 -10.25 -3.61
N LYS A 65 0.70 -9.09 -3.42
CA LYS A 65 1.94 -9.01 -2.64
C LYS A 65 1.74 -9.52 -1.21
N GLN A 66 0.69 -9.07 -0.53
CA GLN A 66 0.34 -9.52 0.82
C GLN A 66 0.14 -11.04 0.87
N ALA A 67 -0.62 -11.61 -0.08
CA ALA A 67 -0.85 -13.05 -0.13
C ALA A 67 0.45 -13.86 -0.34
N VAL A 68 1.35 -13.37 -1.19
CA VAL A 68 2.67 -13.99 -1.42
C VAL A 68 3.51 -13.95 -0.14
N LEU A 69 3.57 -12.81 0.55
CA LEU A 69 4.33 -12.66 1.80
C LEU A 69 3.77 -13.54 2.91
N ASN A 70 2.44 -13.60 3.06
CA ASN A 70 1.78 -14.49 4.02
C ASN A 70 2.13 -15.97 3.76
N ARG A 71 2.14 -16.38 2.49
CA ARG A 71 2.53 -17.74 2.12
C ARG A 71 4.01 -18.01 2.45
N LEU A 72 4.90 -17.05 2.19
CA LEU A 72 6.31 -17.15 2.53
C LEU A 72 6.52 -17.32 4.05
N MET A 73 5.85 -16.52 4.87
CA MET A 73 5.89 -16.64 6.34
C MET A 73 5.35 -17.99 6.81
N GLY A 74 4.30 -18.51 6.16
CA GLY A 74 3.79 -19.85 6.45
C GLY A 74 4.79 -20.98 6.16
N LEU A 75 5.66 -20.81 5.15
CA LEU A 75 6.70 -21.79 4.83
C LEU A 75 7.83 -21.79 5.87
N SER A 76 8.22 -20.64 6.41
CA SER A 76 9.20 -20.58 7.49
C SER A 76 8.71 -21.27 8.75
N SER A 77 7.43 -21.10 9.11
CA SER A 77 6.86 -21.75 10.31
C SER A 77 6.85 -23.28 10.20
N GLN A 78 6.62 -23.84 9.00
CA GLN A 78 6.65 -25.29 8.78
C GLN A 78 8.06 -25.90 8.75
N SER A 79 9.09 -25.07 8.61
CA SER A 79 10.49 -25.51 8.57
C SER A 79 11.06 -25.67 9.98
N SER A 80 10.61 -24.84 10.93
CA SER A 80 11.04 -24.87 12.34
C SER A 80 10.47 -26.06 13.14
N ASP A 81 9.39 -26.68 12.68
CA ASP A 81 8.77 -27.87 13.31
C ASP A 81 9.45 -29.20 12.91
N ARG A 82 10.51 -29.15 12.07
CA ARG A 82 11.24 -30.34 11.57
C ARG A 82 12.64 -30.54 12.18
N GLU A 83 13.02 -29.73 13.16
CA GLU A 83 14.24 -29.90 13.96
C GLU A 83 13.93 -30.39 15.38
#